data_AF-A0A0S7CY85-F1
#
_entry.id   AF-A0A0S7CY85-F1
#
_cell.length_a   1.000
_cell.length_b   1.000
_cell.length_c   1.000
_cell.angle_alpha   90.00
_cell.angle_beta   90.00
_cell.angle_gamma   90.00
#
_symmetry.space_group_name_H-M   'P 1'
#
loop_
_entity.id
_entity.type
_entity.pdbx_description
1 polymer ?
#
loop_
_entity_poly.entity_id
_entity_poly.type
_entity_poly.pdbx_seq_one_letter_code
_entity_poly.pdbx_strand_id
1 'polypeptide(L)'
;MSAQRPGVGMTGFAILPPASTVELDADEVDVLRRAAGVLGGKRLAVLTGAGLSTDSGIPDYRGPGAAPRNPMTYQEFIGSPANRRRYWARNHLGWSHLRHADPNAGHAAVASLSGAG
;
A
#
# COMPACT_ATOMS: atom_id res chain seq x y z
N MET A 1 -4.20 -34.75 9.90
CA MET A 1 -5.20 -33.73 9.49
C MET A 1 -5.45 -32.81 10.69
N SER A 2 -4.69 -31.72 10.81
CA SER A 2 -4.74 -30.84 11.98
C SER A 2 -5.72 -29.68 11.73
N ALA A 3 -6.77 -29.61 12.54
CA ALA A 3 -7.83 -28.62 12.43
C ALA A 3 -7.34 -27.20 12.78
N GLN A 4 -7.51 -26.26 11.85
CA GLN A 4 -7.16 -24.86 12.02
C GLN A 4 -8.18 -24.15 12.93
N ARG A 5 -7.70 -23.51 14.01
CA ARG A 5 -8.54 -22.79 14.97
C ARG A 5 -9.25 -21.61 14.29
N PRO A 6 -10.59 -21.47 14.38
CA PRO A 6 -11.31 -20.36 13.81
C PRO A 6 -11.11 -19.13 14.72
N GLY A 7 -10.39 -18.12 14.26
CA GLY A 7 -10.30 -16.84 14.98
C GLY A 7 -8.99 -16.07 14.82
N VAL A 8 -7.91 -16.73 14.43
CA VAL A 8 -6.63 -16.08 14.07
C VAL A 8 -6.49 -16.10 12.56
N GLY A 9 -7.27 -15.25 11.88
CA GLY A 9 -7.04 -14.99 10.48
C GLY A 9 -5.65 -14.38 10.31
N MET A 10 -4.73 -15.12 9.68
CA MET A 10 -3.45 -14.64 9.12
C MET A 10 -3.66 -13.61 8.00
N THR A 11 -4.89 -13.14 7.80
CA THR A 11 -5.31 -12.18 6.79
C THR A 11 -4.87 -10.78 7.19
N GLY A 12 -3.68 -10.39 6.75
CA GLY A 12 -3.21 -9.01 6.93
C GLY A 12 -1.94 -8.67 6.19
N PHE A 13 -1.01 -9.62 6.09
CA PHE A 13 0.35 -9.38 5.62
C PHE A 13 0.71 -10.38 4.52
N ALA A 14 -0.05 -10.35 3.43
CA ALA A 14 0.42 -10.99 2.21
C ALA A 14 1.59 -10.13 1.70
N ILE A 15 2.80 -10.66 1.77
CA ILE A 15 3.97 -10.07 1.11
C ILE A 15 3.80 -10.40 -0.36
N LEU A 16 3.48 -9.39 -1.16
CA LEU A 16 3.67 -9.49 -2.59
C LEU A 16 5.16 -9.25 -2.88
N PRO A 17 5.80 -10.06 -3.74
CA PRO A 17 7.12 -9.71 -4.22
C PRO A 17 7.07 -8.30 -4.86
N PRO A 18 8.16 -7.52 -4.78
CA PRO A 18 8.21 -6.22 -5.45
C PRO A 18 7.82 -6.41 -6.91
N ALA A 19 6.96 -5.53 -7.44
CA ALA A 19 6.57 -5.64 -8.84
C ALA A 19 7.82 -5.58 -9.71
N SER A 20 7.88 -6.46 -10.71
CA SER A 20 8.91 -6.40 -11.73
C SER A 20 8.85 -5.06 -12.43
N THR A 21 10.01 -4.45 -12.71
CA THR A 21 10.09 -3.29 -13.59
C THR A 21 9.41 -3.63 -14.92
N VAL A 22 8.36 -2.87 -15.24
CA VAL A 22 7.65 -3.01 -16.51
C VAL A 22 8.45 -2.22 -17.54
N GLU A 23 8.90 -2.91 -18.59
CA GLU A 23 9.46 -2.26 -19.77
C GLU A 23 8.32 -1.55 -20.51
N LEU A 24 8.49 -0.25 -20.74
CA LEU A 24 7.52 0.56 -21.47
C LEU A 24 7.82 0.49 -22.96
N ASP A 25 6.78 0.34 -23.78
CA ASP A 25 6.93 0.45 -25.22
C ASP A 25 7.02 1.91 -25.70
N ALA A 26 7.33 2.10 -26.98
CA ALA A 26 7.54 3.44 -27.55
C ALA A 26 6.27 4.33 -27.46
N ASP A 27 5.09 3.72 -27.57
CA ASP A 27 3.82 4.44 -27.55
C ASP A 27 3.47 4.85 -26.11
N GLU A 28 3.67 3.96 -25.14
CA GLU A 28 3.53 4.25 -23.70
C GLU A 28 4.45 5.40 -23.27
N VAL A 29 5.70 5.39 -23.74
CA VAL A 29 6.65 6.47 -23.46
C VAL A 29 6.18 7.79 -24.08
N ASP A 30 5.64 7.80 -25.31
CA ASP A 30 5.11 9.02 -25.92
C ASP A 30 3.91 9.58 -25.15
N VAL A 31 2.99 8.72 -24.72
CA VAL A 31 1.84 9.11 -23.89
C VAL A 31 2.31 9.76 -22.58
N LEU A 32 3.30 9.17 -21.90
CA LEU A 32 3.85 9.73 -20.65
C LEU A 32 4.53 11.08 -20.87
N ARG A 33 5.26 11.27 -21.98
CA ARG A 33 5.87 12.57 -22.31
C ARG A 33 4.81 13.65 -22.53
N ARG A 34 3.72 13.33 -23.23
CA ARG A 34 2.60 14.27 -23.43
C ARG A 34 1.94 14.64 -22.10
N ALA A 35 1.69 13.67 -21.23
CA ALA A 35 1.14 13.91 -19.89
C ALA A 35 2.07 14.81 -19.06
N ALA A 36 3.37 14.55 -19.07
CA ALA A 36 4.36 15.40 -18.40
C ALA A 36 4.36 16.83 -18.96
N GLY A 37 4.23 17.00 -20.28
CA GLY A 37 4.09 18.31 -20.93
C GLY A 37 2.85 19.09 -20.47
N VAL A 38 1.71 18.41 -20.27
CA VAL A 38 0.50 19.03 -19.73
C VAL A 38 0.68 19.49 -18.28
N LEU A 39 1.46 18.76 -17.49
CA LEU A 39 1.70 19.07 -16.07
C LEU A 39 2.84 20.09 -15.85
N GLY A 40 3.75 20.23 -16.81
CA GLY A 40 4.94 21.08 -16.72
C GLY A 40 4.62 22.54 -16.40
N GLY A 41 5.43 23.14 -15.51
CA GLY A 41 5.32 24.55 -15.12
C GLY A 41 4.08 24.89 -14.28
N LYS A 42 3.29 23.89 -13.85
CA LYS A 42 2.13 24.07 -12.99
C LYS A 42 2.45 23.73 -11.54
N ARG A 43 1.68 24.31 -10.62
CA ARG A 43 1.67 23.88 -9.22
C ARG A 43 0.84 22.61 -9.12
N LEU A 44 1.45 21.54 -8.63
CA LEU A 44 0.85 20.21 -8.56
C LEU A 44 0.60 19.80 -7.12
N ALA A 45 -0.47 19.02 -6.92
CA ALA A 45 -0.68 18.25 -5.71
C ALA A 45 -0.71 16.78 -6.11
N VAL A 46 0.10 15.95 -5.45
CA VAL A 46 0.12 14.50 -5.69
C VAL A 46 -0.81 13.84 -4.68
N LEU A 47 -1.88 13.19 -5.16
CA LEU A 47 -2.76 12.38 -4.34
C LEU A 47 -2.38 10.91 -4.48
N THR A 48 -1.97 10.27 -3.38
CA THR A 48 -1.50 8.89 -3.37
C THR A 48 -2.43 8.00 -2.54
N GLY A 49 -2.45 6.70 -2.86
CA GLY A 49 -3.11 5.66 -2.06
C GLY A 49 -2.15 4.53 -1.74
N ALA A 50 -2.68 3.43 -1.16
CA ALA A 50 -1.89 2.25 -0.82
C ALA A 50 -1.16 1.62 -2.02
N GLY A 51 -1.69 1.82 -3.24
CA GLY A 51 -1.07 1.37 -4.48
C GLY A 51 0.34 1.92 -4.73
N LEU A 52 0.72 3.07 -4.16
CA LEU A 52 2.10 3.57 -4.28
C LEU A 52 3.10 2.66 -3.54
N SER A 53 2.66 1.91 -2.55
CA SER A 53 3.51 1.14 -1.64
C SER A 53 3.48 -0.37 -1.88
N THR A 54 2.79 -0.84 -2.92
CA THR A 54 2.77 -2.28 -3.29
C THR A 54 4.16 -2.79 -3.60
N ASP A 55 4.97 -2.01 -4.31
CA ASP A 55 6.35 -2.38 -4.68
C ASP A 55 7.31 -2.31 -3.49
N SER A 56 6.86 -1.70 -2.38
CA SER A 56 7.54 -1.75 -1.08
C SER A 56 7.12 -2.97 -0.25
N GLY A 57 6.35 -3.91 -0.83
CA GLY A 57 5.83 -5.09 -0.16
C GLY A 57 4.61 -4.82 0.75
N ILE A 58 4.03 -3.62 0.70
CA ILE A 58 2.83 -3.27 1.48
C ILE A 58 1.59 -3.53 0.62
N PRO A 59 0.73 -4.50 0.98
CA PRO A 59 -0.42 -4.85 0.16
C PRO A 59 -1.45 -3.72 0.13
N ASP A 60 -2.01 -3.45 -1.05
CA ASP A 60 -3.14 -2.55 -1.20
C ASP A 60 -4.45 -3.19 -0.71
N TYR A 61 -5.56 -2.45 -0.86
CA TYR A 61 -6.89 -2.92 -0.43
C TYR A 61 -7.72 -3.57 -1.54
N ARG A 62 -7.46 -3.26 -2.82
CA ARG A 62 -8.39 -3.51 -3.93
C ARG A 62 -7.71 -3.89 -5.24
N GLY A 63 -6.39 -4.06 -5.26
CA GLY A 63 -5.64 -4.46 -6.43
C GLY A 63 -5.89 -5.93 -6.79
N PRO A 64 -5.36 -6.37 -7.94
CA PRO A 64 -5.44 -7.75 -8.37
C PRO A 64 -4.89 -8.69 -7.28
N GLY A 65 -5.68 -9.69 -6.87
CA GLY A 65 -5.30 -10.64 -5.83
C GLY A 65 -5.43 -10.13 -4.39
N ALA A 66 -5.97 -8.93 -4.15
CA ALA A 66 -6.22 -8.42 -2.81
C ALA A 66 -7.22 -9.31 -2.06
N ALA A 67 -6.81 -9.82 -0.89
CA ALA A 67 -7.68 -10.63 -0.05
C ALA A 67 -8.86 -9.80 0.49
N PRO A 68 -10.08 -10.38 0.61
CA PRO A 68 -11.20 -9.71 1.25
C PRO A 68 -10.84 -9.26 2.67
N ARG A 69 -11.08 -7.97 2.96
CA ARG A 69 -10.83 -7.39 4.28
C ARG A 69 -12.14 -7.01 4.96
N ASN A 70 -12.28 -7.40 6.23
CA ASN A 70 -13.33 -6.93 7.12
C ASN A 70 -12.69 -6.12 8.26
N PRO A 71 -12.38 -4.83 8.02
CA PRO A 71 -11.71 -4.00 9.01
C PRO A 71 -12.64 -3.73 10.20
N MET A 72 -12.06 -3.68 11.41
CA MET A 72 -12.79 -3.21 12.59
C MET A 72 -13.19 -1.75 12.37
N THR A 73 -14.47 -1.46 12.54
CA THR A 73 -15.01 -0.10 12.49
C THR A 73 -14.59 0.70 13.73
N TYR A 74 -14.65 2.02 13.61
CA TYR A 74 -14.38 2.91 14.74
C TYR A 74 -15.32 2.63 15.93
N GLN A 75 -16.60 2.42 15.67
CA GLN A 75 -17.63 2.12 16.65
C GLN A 75 -17.32 0.83 17.42
N GLU A 76 -16.93 -0.24 16.71
CA GLU A 76 -16.50 -1.49 17.35
C GLU A 76 -15.25 -1.31 18.21
N PHE A 77 -14.30 -0.49 17.76
CA PHE A 77 -13.07 -0.21 18.49
C PHE A 77 -13.33 0.53 19.81
N ILE A 78 -14.12 1.60 19.80
CA ILE A 78 -14.41 2.37 21.02
C ILE A 78 -15.38 1.63 21.96
N GLY A 79 -16.28 0.82 21.40
CA GLY A 79 -17.35 0.14 22.13
C GLY A 79 -16.90 -0.97 23.07
N SER A 80 -15.65 -1.46 23.00
CA SER A 80 -15.18 -2.54 23.87
C SER A 80 -13.68 -2.52 24.17
N PRO A 81 -13.27 -2.61 25.45
CA PRO A 81 -11.87 -2.83 25.81
C PRO A 81 -11.27 -4.11 25.19
N ALA A 82 -12.07 -5.17 25.00
CA ALA A 82 -11.62 -6.40 24.37
C ALA A 82 -11.31 -6.19 22.87
N ASN A 83 -12.11 -5.38 22.16
CA ASN A 83 -11.84 -5.03 20.77
C ASN A 83 -10.55 -4.22 20.63
N ARG A 84 -10.30 -3.25 21.52
CA ARG A 84 -9.02 -2.51 21.54
C ARG A 84 -7.83 -3.43 21.77
N ARG A 85 -7.91 -4.37 22.72
CA ARG A 85 -6.85 -5.37 22.95
C ARG A 85 -6.62 -6.22 21.69
N ARG A 86 -7.68 -6.71 21.04
CA ARG A 86 -7.59 -7.49 19.79
C ARG A 86 -6.95 -6.69 18.66
N TYR A 87 -7.37 -5.43 18.48
CA TYR A 87 -6.81 -4.52 17.48
C TYR A 87 -5.30 -4.34 17.69
N TRP A 88 -4.89 -3.97 18.90
CA TRP A 88 -3.48 -3.72 19.21
C TRP A 88 -2.62 -4.98 19.17
N ALA A 89 -3.14 -6.14 19.59
CA ALA A 89 -2.43 -7.41 19.45
C ALA A 89 -2.15 -7.75 17.98
N ARG A 90 -3.14 -7.56 17.08
CA ARG A 90 -2.94 -7.74 15.63
C ARG A 90 -1.98 -6.71 15.04
N ASN A 91 -2.10 -5.45 15.44
CA ASN A 91 -1.21 -4.38 14.98
C ASN A 91 0.25 -4.66 15.38
N HIS A 92 0.49 -5.10 16.62
CA HIS A 92 1.82 -5.44 17.10
C HIS A 92 2.49 -6.55 16.27
N LEU A 93 1.74 -7.62 15.95
CA LEU A 93 2.23 -8.71 15.09
C LEU A 93 2.48 -8.22 13.64
N GLY A 94 1.69 -7.26 13.17
CA GLY A 94 1.83 -6.65 11.86
C GLY A 94 2.95 -5.64 11.73
N TRP A 95 3.27 -4.97 12.83
CA TRP A 95 4.23 -3.87 12.87
C TRP A 95 5.63 -4.29 12.44
N SER A 96 6.01 -5.53 12.77
CA SER A 96 7.28 -6.11 12.34
C SER A 96 7.44 -6.18 10.82
N HIS A 97 6.35 -6.23 10.05
CA HIS A 97 6.41 -6.25 8.59
C HIS A 97 6.51 -4.82 8.02
N LEU A 98 5.69 -3.90 8.54
CA LEU A 98 5.71 -2.50 8.10
C LEU A 98 7.06 -1.82 8.37
N ARG A 99 7.72 -2.14 9.49
CA ARG A 99 9.02 -1.52 9.87
C ARG A 99 10.18 -1.86 8.93
N HIS A 100 10.05 -2.86 8.06
CA HIS A 100 11.11 -3.25 7.12
C HIS A 100 10.79 -2.82 5.67
N ALA A 101 9.68 -2.13 5.44
CA ALA A 101 9.35 -1.64 4.10
C ALA A 101 10.18 -0.39 3.79
N ASP A 102 10.92 -0.44 2.69
CA ASP A 102 11.70 0.70 2.18
C ASP A 102 10.91 1.49 1.12
N PRO A 103 11.11 2.81 0.98
CA PRO A 103 10.56 3.59 -0.13
C PRO A 103 10.99 3.01 -1.49
N ASN A 104 10.03 2.90 -2.42
CA ASN A 104 10.29 2.45 -3.79
C ASN A 104 10.52 3.63 -4.77
N ALA A 105 10.77 3.30 -6.04
CA ALA A 105 10.99 4.28 -7.12
C ALA A 105 9.85 5.30 -7.26
N GLY A 106 8.60 4.90 -7.03
CA GLY A 106 7.45 5.82 -7.04
C GLY A 106 7.53 6.88 -5.95
N HIS A 107 7.90 6.49 -4.72
CA HIS A 107 8.11 7.44 -3.62
C HIS A 107 9.26 8.40 -3.94
N ALA A 108 10.38 7.89 -4.48
CA ALA A 108 11.53 8.70 -4.87
C ALA A 108 11.19 9.70 -6.00
N ALA A 109 10.36 9.31 -6.96
CA ALA A 109 9.87 10.18 -8.03
C ALA A 109 9.03 11.33 -7.46
N VAL A 110 8.08 11.04 -6.56
CA VAL A 110 7.26 12.05 -5.89
C VAL A 110 8.11 13.01 -5.05
N ALA A 111 9.09 12.49 -4.31
CA ALA A 111 10.00 13.32 -3.53
C ALA A 111 10.82 14.26 -4.42
N SER A 112 11.32 13.77 -5.56
CA SER A 112 12.06 14.57 -6.54
C SER A 112 11.22 15.70 -7.14
N LEU A 113 9.92 15.46 -7.37
CA LEU A 113 8.99 16.49 -7.85
C LEU A 113 8.81 17.64 -6.86
N SER A 114 8.87 17.37 -5.55
CA SER A 114 8.75 18.41 -4.52
C SER A 114 10.00 19.29 -4.41
N GLY A 115 11.17 18.77 -4.78
CA GLY A 115 12.44 19.50 -4.72
C GLY A 115 12.74 20.33 -5.97
N ALA A 116 12.04 20.07 -7.08
CA ALA A 116 12.21 20.75 -8.36
C ALA A 116 11.19 21.89 -8.60
N GLY A 117 10.34 22.19 -7.61
CA GLY A 117 9.28 23.21 -7.68
C GLY A 117 9.70 24.58 -7.18
#